data_AF-A0A3D5JHY7-F1
#
_entry.id   AF-A0A3D5JHY7-F1
#
_cell.length_a   1.000
_cell.length_b   1.000
_cell.length_c   1.000
_cell.angle_alpha   90.00
_cell.angle_beta   90.00
_cell.angle_gamma   90.00
#
_symmetry.space_group_name_H-M   'P 1'
#
loop_
_entity.id
_entity.type
_entity.pdbx_description
1 polymer ?
#
loop_
_entity_poly.entity_id
_entity_poly.type
_entity_poly.pdbx_seq_one_letter_code
_entity_poly.pdbx_strand_id
1 'polypeptide(L)'
;QGRRPDGSPARLSDHADVRQMLDEQRALAVGSRAMCHLALVVLEDPDQRPLADFLTPVCKMFATEAGIRAADLGIQVLGGYGYLEEYDIAQTWRDARITSIYEGANGIHALTAATRGLKAHGGAGADAFAPFIMRLGGEAAPVISCLADWQDMRAETASHQAVPPNARLFASLTAELFFRAAWVRIGKVSSGTKYEGEFEQLSEKVLKSPMPLPRFSA
;
A
#
# COMPACT_ATOMS: atom_id res chain seq x y z
N GLN A 1 10.36 12.52 -30.69
CA GLN A 1 10.54 12.60 -29.22
C GLN A 1 10.60 14.07 -28.82
N GLY A 2 10.10 14.45 -27.64
CA GLY A 2 10.21 15.82 -27.11
C GLY A 2 9.24 16.87 -27.69
N ARG A 3 8.24 16.47 -28.48
CA ARG A 3 7.18 17.35 -28.98
C ARG A 3 5.80 16.76 -28.76
N ARG A 4 4.81 17.64 -28.56
CA ARG A 4 3.38 17.33 -28.51
C ARG A 4 2.82 17.10 -29.93
N PRO A 5 1.59 16.57 -30.09
CA PRO A 5 0.96 16.39 -31.40
C PRO A 5 0.86 17.67 -32.24
N ASP A 6 0.78 18.83 -31.58
CA ASP A 6 0.74 20.15 -32.21
C ASP A 6 2.13 20.72 -32.58
N GLY A 7 3.21 19.96 -32.34
CA GLY A 7 4.58 20.36 -32.64
C GLY A 7 5.25 21.26 -31.60
N SER A 8 4.56 21.65 -30.52
CA SER A 8 5.15 22.39 -29.40
C SER A 8 6.05 21.51 -28.51
N PRO A 9 6.98 22.08 -27.72
CA PRO A 9 7.84 21.30 -26.82
C PRO A 9 7.02 20.51 -25.79
N ALA A 10 7.32 19.22 -25.63
CA ALA A 10 6.70 18.37 -24.62
C ALA A 10 7.54 18.31 -23.34
N ARG A 11 6.88 18.32 -22.19
CA ARG A 11 7.45 17.91 -20.90
C ARG A 11 7.32 16.40 -20.74
N LEU A 12 8.10 15.80 -19.84
CA LEU A 12 7.98 14.37 -19.54
C LEU A 12 6.54 14.00 -19.13
N SER A 13 5.90 14.83 -18.30
CA SER A 13 4.51 14.67 -17.87
C SER A 13 3.47 14.77 -19.00
N ASP A 14 3.86 15.16 -20.22
CA ASP A 14 2.96 15.15 -21.39
C ASP A 14 2.87 13.75 -22.02
N HIS A 15 3.74 12.80 -21.63
CA HIS A 15 3.68 11.42 -22.07
C HIS A 15 2.80 10.56 -21.16
N ALA A 16 1.92 9.75 -21.77
CA ALA A 16 0.95 8.95 -21.02
C ALA A 16 1.60 7.93 -20.08
N ASP A 17 2.68 7.28 -20.53
CA ASP A 17 3.44 6.32 -19.72
C ASP A 17 4.08 6.98 -18.49
N VAL A 18 4.73 8.14 -18.69
CA VAL A 18 5.29 8.93 -17.58
C VAL A 18 4.20 9.36 -16.59
N ARG A 19 3.03 9.80 -17.07
CA ARG A 19 1.91 10.12 -16.17
C ARG A 19 1.48 8.89 -15.37
N GLN A 20 1.42 7.71 -15.97
CA GLN A 20 1.06 6.50 -15.25
C GLN A 20 2.05 6.19 -14.12
N MET A 21 3.36 6.35 -14.36
CA MET A 21 4.39 6.20 -13.33
C MET A 21 4.27 7.25 -12.23
N LEU A 22 4.06 8.53 -12.58
CA LEU A 22 3.90 9.62 -11.61
C LEU A 22 2.65 9.42 -10.74
N ASP A 23 1.53 9.02 -11.34
CA ASP A 23 0.29 8.66 -10.62
C ASP A 23 0.53 7.49 -9.66
N GLU A 24 1.28 6.46 -10.09
CA GLU A 24 1.60 5.31 -9.24
C GLU A 24 2.48 5.71 -8.05
N GLN A 25 3.53 6.51 -8.28
CA GLN A 25 4.34 7.10 -7.21
C GLN A 25 3.47 7.89 -6.23
N ARG A 26 2.55 8.71 -6.76
CA ARG A 26 1.65 9.53 -5.95
C ARG A 26 0.68 8.68 -5.14
N ALA A 27 0.10 7.66 -5.76
CA ALA A 27 -0.82 6.73 -5.12
C ALA A 27 -0.13 5.97 -3.97
N LEU A 28 1.08 5.48 -4.21
CA LEU A 28 1.89 4.78 -3.22
C LEU A 28 2.29 5.71 -2.07
N ALA A 29 2.76 6.91 -2.36
CA ALA A 29 3.24 7.85 -1.34
C ALA A 29 2.12 8.39 -0.43
N VAL A 30 0.97 8.74 -1.00
CA VAL A 30 -0.17 9.26 -0.23
C VAL A 30 -0.88 8.12 0.52
N GLY A 31 -1.12 6.98 -0.15
CA GLY A 31 -1.83 5.86 0.46
C GLY A 31 -1.04 5.18 1.58
N SER A 32 0.27 4.95 1.40
CA SER A 32 1.13 4.39 2.47
C SER A 32 1.20 5.31 3.69
N ARG A 33 1.31 6.62 3.47
CA ARG A 33 1.26 7.62 4.54
C ARG A 33 -0.07 7.58 5.29
N ALA A 34 -1.19 7.50 4.57
CA ALA A 34 -2.50 7.38 5.18
C ALA A 34 -2.62 6.10 6.02
N MET A 35 -2.14 4.95 5.52
CA MET A 35 -2.12 3.70 6.27
C MET A 35 -1.35 3.84 7.60
N CYS A 36 -0.13 4.40 7.55
CA CYS A 36 0.69 4.61 8.74
C CYS A 36 0.04 5.60 9.73
N HIS A 37 -0.56 6.70 9.25
CA HIS A 37 -1.26 7.64 10.12
C HIS A 37 -2.52 7.06 10.74
N LEU A 38 -3.29 6.27 9.98
CA LEU A 38 -4.46 5.57 10.52
C LEU A 38 -4.05 4.54 11.58
N ALA A 39 -2.97 3.79 11.35
CA ALA A 39 -2.43 2.86 12.34
C ALA A 39 -1.91 3.57 13.59
N LEU A 40 -1.29 4.76 13.44
CA LEU A 40 -0.89 5.60 14.58
C LEU A 40 -2.11 6.03 15.42
N VAL A 41 -3.19 6.51 14.79
CA VAL A 41 -4.42 6.87 15.52
C VAL A 41 -5.00 5.67 16.27
N VAL A 42 -4.97 4.48 15.67
CA VAL A 42 -5.40 3.23 16.34
C VAL A 42 -4.48 2.87 17.51
N LEU A 43 -3.17 3.08 17.38
CA LEU A 43 -2.18 2.79 18.42
C LEU A 43 -2.37 3.64 19.67
N GLU A 44 -2.76 4.90 19.50
CA GLU A 44 -3.01 5.85 20.60
C GLU A 44 -4.33 5.59 21.35
N ASP A 45 -5.20 4.73 20.81
CA ASP A 45 -6.43 4.29 21.48
C ASP A 45 -6.16 2.99 22.27
N PRO A 46 -6.15 3.03 23.62
CA PRO A 46 -5.85 1.86 24.45
C PRO A 46 -6.77 0.67 24.18
N ASP A 47 -8.04 0.92 23.82
CA ASP A 47 -9.03 -0.12 23.54
C ASP A 47 -8.80 -0.79 22.19
N GLN A 48 -8.01 -0.17 21.30
CA GLN A 48 -7.67 -0.71 19.98
C GLN A 48 -6.25 -1.27 19.89
N ARG A 49 -5.58 -1.48 21.03
CA ARG A 49 -4.22 -2.02 21.04
C ARG A 49 -4.07 -3.34 20.24
N PRO A 50 -5.00 -4.31 20.30
CA PRO A 50 -4.90 -5.51 19.48
C PRO A 50 -4.89 -5.23 17.97
N LEU A 51 -5.70 -4.28 17.51
CA LEU A 51 -5.74 -3.88 16.10
C LEU A 51 -4.45 -3.16 15.71
N ALA A 52 -3.91 -2.28 16.56
CA ALA A 52 -2.63 -1.61 16.31
C ALA A 52 -1.49 -2.62 16.13
N ASP A 53 -1.42 -3.64 16.99
CA ASP A 53 -0.44 -4.72 16.89
C ASP A 53 -0.58 -5.51 15.57
N PHE A 54 -1.81 -5.69 15.07
CA PHE A 54 -2.08 -6.34 13.79
C PHE A 54 -1.71 -5.46 12.58
N LEU A 55 -1.99 -4.16 12.64
CA LEU A 55 -1.72 -3.20 11.55
C LEU A 55 -0.23 -2.88 11.39
N THR A 56 0.54 -2.88 12.48
CA THR A 56 1.96 -2.49 12.48
C THR A 56 2.81 -3.27 11.47
N PRO A 57 2.83 -4.62 11.46
CA PRO A 57 3.62 -5.38 10.47
C PRO A 57 3.10 -5.20 9.04
N VAL A 58 1.78 -4.99 8.86
CA VAL A 58 1.16 -4.74 7.55
C VAL A 58 1.63 -3.40 6.98
N CYS A 59 1.58 -2.34 7.79
CA CYS A 59 2.07 -1.01 7.42
C CYS A 59 3.56 -1.02 7.12
N LYS A 60 4.38 -1.67 7.96
CA LYS A 60 5.82 -1.78 7.74
C LYS A 60 6.10 -2.45 6.40
N MET A 61 5.53 -3.63 6.17
CA MET A 61 5.74 -4.38 4.93
C MET A 61 5.32 -3.55 3.71
N PHE A 62 4.10 -3.00 3.72
CA PHE A 62 3.57 -2.27 2.57
C PHE A 62 4.32 -0.96 2.30
N ALA A 63 4.53 -0.13 3.31
CA ALA A 63 5.13 1.21 3.12
C ALA A 63 6.57 1.13 2.64
N THR A 64 7.31 0.10 3.04
CA THR A 64 8.71 -0.10 2.60
C THR A 64 8.78 -0.56 1.15
N GLU A 65 7.94 -1.51 0.72
CA GLU A 65 7.81 -1.88 -0.69
C GLU A 65 7.32 -0.70 -1.56
N ALA A 66 6.34 0.07 -1.05
CA ALA A 66 5.83 1.26 -1.70
C ALA A 66 6.91 2.33 -1.91
N GLY A 67 7.76 2.57 -0.90
CA GLY A 67 8.88 3.49 -1.01
C GLY A 67 9.93 3.05 -2.04
N ILE A 68 10.28 1.76 -2.04
CA ILE A 68 11.23 1.19 -3.01
C ILE A 68 10.67 1.34 -4.44
N ARG A 69 9.40 0.95 -4.65
CA ARG A 69 8.73 1.05 -5.95
C ARG A 69 8.60 2.50 -6.41
N ALA A 70 8.26 3.42 -5.52
CA ALA A 70 8.16 4.83 -5.88
C ALA A 70 9.53 5.41 -6.28
N ALA A 71 10.61 5.04 -5.60
CA ALA A 71 11.96 5.48 -5.97
C ALA A 71 12.41 4.88 -7.31
N ASP A 72 12.12 3.59 -7.54
CA ASP A 72 12.40 2.87 -8.79
C ASP A 72 11.71 3.53 -10.00
N LEU A 73 10.42 3.86 -9.87
CA LEU A 73 9.69 4.64 -10.87
C LEU A 73 10.33 6.01 -11.11
N GLY A 74 10.86 6.66 -10.06
CA GLY A 74 11.54 7.94 -10.20
C GLY A 74 12.80 7.85 -11.04
N ILE A 75 13.59 6.79 -10.86
CA ILE A 75 14.75 6.49 -11.72
C ILE A 75 14.28 6.34 -13.16
N GLN A 76 13.23 5.54 -13.40
CA GLN A 76 12.69 5.28 -14.72
C GLN A 76 12.18 6.57 -15.41
N VAL A 77 11.51 7.47 -14.68
CA VAL A 77 11.01 8.75 -15.19
C VAL A 77 12.16 9.65 -15.67
N LEU A 78 13.30 9.65 -14.97
CA LEU A 78 14.49 10.43 -15.36
C LEU A 78 15.35 9.74 -16.43
N GLY A 79 15.05 8.49 -16.78
CA GLY A 79 15.84 7.70 -17.73
C GLY A 79 17.28 7.53 -17.25
N GLY A 80 18.25 7.69 -18.15
CA GLY A 80 19.68 7.54 -17.82
C GLY A 80 20.16 8.47 -16.71
N TYR A 81 19.61 9.69 -16.61
CA TYR A 81 19.95 10.63 -15.54
C TYR A 81 19.51 10.15 -14.16
N GLY A 82 18.45 9.34 -14.08
CA GLY A 82 18.01 8.73 -12.83
C GLY A 82 18.98 7.71 -12.26
N TYR A 83 19.89 7.18 -13.09
CA TYR A 83 20.92 6.23 -12.67
C TYR A 83 22.23 6.91 -12.23
N LEU A 84 22.38 8.21 -12.50
CA LEU A 84 23.55 8.99 -12.10
C LEU A 84 23.40 9.50 -10.66
N GLU A 85 24.54 9.78 -10.02
CA GLU A 85 24.57 10.31 -8.65
C GLU A 85 24.31 11.83 -8.58
N GLU A 86 24.28 12.53 -9.71
CA GLU A 86 23.97 13.97 -9.77
C GLU A 86 22.52 14.29 -9.35
N TYR A 87 21.61 13.31 -9.50
CA TYR A 87 20.23 13.41 -9.06
C TYR A 87 20.01 12.43 -7.89
N ASP A 88 19.50 12.92 -6.76
CA ASP A 88 19.35 12.15 -5.51
C ASP A 88 18.41 10.94 -5.59
N ILE A 89 17.80 10.64 -6.74
CA ILE A 89 16.83 9.55 -6.87
C ILE A 89 17.46 8.17 -6.72
N ALA A 90 18.68 7.97 -7.24
CA ALA A 90 19.44 6.74 -7.06
C ALA A 90 19.81 6.54 -5.58
N GLN A 91 20.16 7.62 -4.87
CA GLN A 91 20.35 7.59 -3.42
C GLN A 91 19.06 7.27 -2.69
N THR A 92 17.95 7.92 -3.05
CA THR A 92 16.63 7.68 -2.46
C THR A 92 16.22 6.22 -2.56
N TRP A 93 16.49 5.56 -3.71
CA TRP A 93 16.22 4.13 -3.86
C TRP A 93 17.08 3.27 -2.94
N ARG A 94 18.40 3.56 -2.83
CA ARG A 94 19.29 2.84 -1.91
C ARG A 94 18.85 2.99 -0.45
N ASP A 95 18.46 4.20 -0.07
CA ASP A 95 18.02 4.53 1.29
C ASP A 95 16.62 3.95 1.59
N ALA A 96 15.74 3.83 0.58
CA ALA A 96 14.49 3.10 0.71
C ALA A 96 14.72 1.58 0.86
N ARG A 97 15.71 1.02 0.16
CA ARG A 97 15.94 -0.43 0.09
C ARG A 97 16.25 -1.08 1.43
N ILE A 98 16.96 -0.39 2.32
CA ILE A 98 17.29 -0.94 3.65
C ILE A 98 16.04 -1.11 4.53
N THR A 99 15.00 -0.32 4.30
CA THR A 99 13.80 -0.31 5.15
C THR A 99 13.02 -1.63 5.08
N SER A 100 13.10 -2.37 3.98
CA SER A 100 12.50 -3.70 3.86
C SER A 100 13.34 -4.82 4.50
N ILE A 101 14.54 -4.52 5.00
CA ILE A 101 15.51 -5.47 5.57
C ILE A 101 15.61 -5.35 7.10
N TYR A 102 15.86 -4.14 7.61
CA TYR A 102 16.07 -3.94 9.05
C TYR A 102 14.79 -4.05 9.88
N GLU A 103 14.91 -4.13 11.22
CA GLU A 103 13.76 -4.22 12.15
C GLU A 103 12.77 -5.35 11.77
N GLY A 104 13.31 -6.44 11.23
CA GLY A 104 12.58 -7.54 10.63
C GLY A 104 12.39 -7.36 9.12
N ALA A 105 12.88 -8.33 8.35
CA ALA A 105 12.67 -8.36 6.91
C ALA A 105 11.17 -8.44 6.56
N ASN A 106 10.76 -7.92 5.40
CA ASN A 106 9.35 -7.93 4.98
C ASN A 106 8.71 -9.32 4.99
N GLY A 107 9.47 -10.37 4.64
CA GLY A 107 9.01 -11.75 4.77
C GLY A 107 8.69 -12.17 6.22
N ILE A 108 9.44 -11.67 7.20
CA ILE A 108 9.17 -11.94 8.63
C ILE A 108 7.91 -11.19 9.10
N HIS A 109 7.70 -9.95 8.65
CA HIS A 109 6.47 -9.22 8.94
C HIS A 109 5.25 -9.88 8.30
N ALA A 110 5.37 -10.38 7.07
CA ALA A 110 4.33 -11.16 6.41
C ALA A 110 3.97 -12.43 7.21
N LEU A 111 4.98 -13.19 7.64
CA LEU A 111 4.78 -14.35 8.52
C LEU A 111 4.15 -13.95 9.85
N THR A 112 4.58 -12.85 10.44
CA THR A 112 4.04 -12.34 11.72
C THR A 112 2.56 -12.03 11.60
N ALA A 113 2.13 -11.32 10.54
CA ALA A 113 0.72 -11.01 10.30
C ALA A 113 -0.14 -12.29 10.18
N ALA A 114 0.35 -13.29 9.45
CA ALA A 114 -0.35 -14.56 9.21
C ALA A 114 -0.28 -15.57 10.38
N THR A 115 0.61 -15.36 11.35
CA THR A 115 0.78 -16.28 12.48
C THR A 115 0.39 -15.60 13.79
N ARG A 116 1.31 -14.84 14.39
CA ARG A 116 1.09 -14.12 15.64
C ARG A 116 -0.06 -13.12 15.52
N GLY A 117 -0.19 -12.43 14.39
CA GLY A 117 -1.25 -11.44 14.14
C GLY A 117 -2.67 -12.02 14.22
N LEU A 118 -2.86 -13.26 13.77
CA LEU A 118 -4.15 -13.94 13.84
C LEU A 118 -4.48 -14.52 15.23
N LYS A 119 -3.48 -14.69 16.11
CA LYS A 119 -3.62 -15.41 17.39
C LYS A 119 -3.43 -14.53 18.63
N ALA A 120 -2.67 -13.44 18.51
CA ALA A 120 -2.40 -12.51 19.61
C ALA A 120 -3.70 -11.90 20.13
N HIS A 121 -3.77 -11.66 21.44
CA HIS A 121 -4.97 -11.14 22.11
C HIS A 121 -6.24 -11.96 21.80
N GLY A 122 -6.10 -13.28 21.64
CA GLY A 122 -7.21 -14.18 21.30
C GLY A 122 -7.77 -13.98 19.89
N GLY A 123 -7.05 -13.30 18.99
CA GLY A 123 -7.50 -12.98 17.63
C GLY A 123 -8.16 -11.60 17.49
N ALA A 124 -8.33 -10.86 18.59
CA ALA A 124 -9.06 -9.60 18.63
C ALA A 124 -8.56 -8.54 17.62
N GLY A 125 -7.25 -8.51 17.32
CA GLY A 125 -6.69 -7.60 16.31
C GLY A 125 -7.16 -7.90 14.89
N ALA A 126 -7.16 -9.19 14.52
CA ALA A 126 -7.66 -9.63 13.22
C ALA A 126 -9.19 -9.52 13.13
N ASP A 127 -9.91 -9.75 14.24
CA ASP A 127 -11.37 -9.53 14.29
C ASP A 127 -11.75 -8.06 14.11
N ALA A 128 -10.98 -7.15 14.70
CA ALA A 128 -11.20 -5.71 14.58
C ALA A 128 -10.83 -5.14 13.20
N PHE A 129 -10.06 -5.88 12.38
CA PHE A 129 -9.60 -5.40 11.08
C PHE A 129 -10.75 -5.23 10.08
N ALA A 130 -11.68 -6.18 9.96
CA ALA A 130 -12.78 -6.06 9.02
C ALA A 130 -13.71 -4.85 9.32
N PRO A 131 -14.16 -4.61 10.56
CA PRO A 131 -14.87 -3.38 10.93
C PRO A 131 -14.06 -2.10 10.63
N PHE A 132 -12.76 -2.13 10.90
CA PHE A 132 -11.87 -1.01 10.58
C PHE A 132 -11.84 -0.72 9.08
N ILE A 133 -11.72 -1.74 8.23
CA ILE A 133 -11.77 -1.62 6.77
C ILE A 133 -13.12 -1.09 6.30
N MET A 134 -14.23 -1.59 6.83
CA MET A 134 -15.58 -1.11 6.48
C MET A 134 -15.78 0.36 6.84
N ARG A 135 -15.23 0.84 7.95
CA ARG A 135 -15.27 2.26 8.34
C ARG A 135 -14.53 3.17 7.34
N LEU A 136 -13.46 2.66 6.72
CA LEU A 136 -12.66 3.41 5.75
C LEU A 136 -13.25 3.32 4.33
N GLY A 137 -13.53 2.10 3.89
CA GLY A 137 -13.92 1.76 2.52
C GLY A 137 -15.41 1.83 2.23
N GLY A 138 -16.26 1.88 3.27
CA GLY A 138 -17.72 1.87 3.11
C GLY A 138 -18.19 0.69 2.26
N GLU A 139 -19.10 0.97 1.32
CA GLU A 139 -19.71 -0.01 0.42
C GLU A 139 -19.04 -0.05 -0.97
N ALA A 140 -17.80 0.45 -1.09
CA ALA A 140 -17.10 0.43 -2.37
C ALA A 140 -16.89 -1.02 -2.85
N ALA A 141 -17.51 -1.39 -3.98
CA ALA A 141 -17.54 -2.78 -4.46
C ALA A 141 -16.16 -3.47 -4.53
N PRO A 142 -15.07 -2.81 -4.99
CA PRO A 142 -13.74 -3.45 -4.98
C PRO A 142 -13.19 -3.71 -3.56
N VAL A 143 -13.56 -2.90 -2.57
CA VAL A 143 -13.20 -3.15 -1.16
C VAL A 143 -14.01 -4.31 -0.60
N ILE A 144 -15.31 -4.36 -0.88
CA ILE A 144 -16.20 -5.45 -0.43
C ILE A 144 -15.74 -6.80 -1.01
N SER A 145 -15.43 -6.85 -2.30
CA SER A 145 -14.90 -8.06 -2.94
C SER A 145 -13.59 -8.50 -2.30
N CYS A 146 -12.64 -7.58 -2.14
CA CYS A 146 -11.33 -7.88 -1.54
C CYS A 146 -11.45 -8.26 -0.06
N LEU A 147 -12.44 -7.71 0.66
CA LEU A 147 -12.75 -8.09 2.04
C LEU A 147 -13.29 -9.52 2.13
N ALA A 148 -14.16 -9.93 1.20
CA ALA A 148 -14.65 -11.31 1.15
C ALA A 148 -13.48 -12.29 0.93
N ASP A 149 -12.64 -12.02 -0.08
CA ASP A 149 -11.42 -12.82 -0.34
C ASP A 149 -10.51 -12.88 0.89
N TRP A 150 -10.37 -11.76 1.60
CA TRP A 150 -9.55 -11.68 2.81
C TRP A 150 -10.16 -12.49 3.96
N GLN A 151 -11.49 -12.50 4.12
CA GLN A 151 -12.17 -13.28 5.16
C GLN A 151 -12.01 -14.78 4.91
N ASP A 152 -12.15 -15.22 3.67
CA ASP A 152 -11.95 -16.62 3.27
C ASP A 152 -10.49 -17.04 3.51
N MET A 153 -9.53 -16.23 3.05
CA MET A 153 -8.11 -16.50 3.25
C MET A 153 -7.73 -16.47 4.74
N ARG A 154 -8.30 -15.54 5.53
CA ARG A 154 -8.09 -15.50 6.98
C ARG A 154 -8.51 -16.81 7.63
N ALA A 155 -9.70 -17.32 7.29
CA ALA A 155 -10.21 -18.57 7.85
C ALA A 155 -9.30 -19.76 7.51
N GLU A 156 -8.86 -19.85 6.26
CA GLU A 156 -7.88 -20.85 5.82
C GLU A 156 -6.55 -20.70 6.60
N THR A 157 -5.93 -19.52 6.58
CA THR A 157 -4.66 -19.23 7.25
C THR A 157 -4.72 -19.53 8.75
N ALA A 158 -5.81 -19.16 9.42
CA ALA A 158 -6.00 -19.38 10.86
C ALA A 158 -6.14 -20.86 11.24
N SER A 159 -6.57 -21.71 10.30
CA SER A 159 -6.75 -23.15 10.54
C SER A 159 -5.44 -23.93 10.66
N HIS A 160 -4.32 -23.34 10.20
CA HIS A 160 -3.02 -23.99 10.25
C HIS A 160 -2.41 -23.98 11.66
N GLN A 161 -1.95 -25.16 12.08
CA GLN A 161 -1.21 -25.34 13.34
C GLN A 161 0.27 -24.95 13.21
N ALA A 162 0.86 -25.17 12.03
CA ALA A 162 2.20 -24.75 11.66
C ALA A 162 2.20 -23.40 10.92
N VAL A 163 3.35 -22.96 10.41
CA VAL A 163 3.44 -21.77 9.55
C VAL A 163 2.56 -21.98 8.31
N PRO A 164 1.56 -21.12 8.06
CA PRO A 164 0.67 -21.28 6.92
C PRO A 164 1.42 -21.14 5.59
N PRO A 165 1.21 -22.05 4.61
CA PRO A 165 1.84 -21.92 3.29
C PRO A 165 1.36 -20.66 2.55
N ASN A 166 0.14 -20.20 2.83
CA ASN A 166 -0.44 -18.99 2.26
C ASN A 166 -0.08 -17.70 3.02
N ALA A 167 0.83 -17.74 4.00
CA ALA A 167 1.12 -16.61 4.89
C ALA A 167 1.50 -15.31 4.15
N ARG A 168 2.31 -15.42 3.09
CA ARG A 168 2.73 -14.24 2.31
C ARG A 168 1.60 -13.68 1.44
N LEU A 169 0.75 -14.56 0.90
CA LEU A 169 -0.44 -14.15 0.15
C LEU A 169 -1.43 -13.45 1.08
N PHE A 170 -1.66 -14.00 2.28
CA PHE A 170 -2.52 -13.40 3.30
C PHE A 170 -2.04 -12.00 3.69
N ALA A 171 -0.74 -11.83 3.95
CA ALA A 171 -0.18 -10.52 4.28
C ALA A 171 -0.34 -9.52 3.11
N SER A 172 -0.08 -9.96 1.88
CA SER A 172 -0.23 -9.13 0.67
C SER A 172 -1.68 -8.68 0.48
N LEU A 173 -2.63 -9.60 0.64
CA LEU A 173 -4.07 -9.33 0.52
C LEU A 173 -4.55 -8.39 1.64
N THR A 174 -4.06 -8.59 2.87
CA THR A 174 -4.33 -7.70 4.01
C THR A 174 -3.87 -6.26 3.71
N ALA A 175 -2.66 -6.11 3.16
CA ALA A 175 -2.12 -4.81 2.80
C ALA A 175 -2.87 -4.18 1.62
N GLU A 176 -3.18 -4.95 0.58
CA GLU A 176 -3.98 -4.50 -0.58
C GLU A 176 -5.36 -4.00 -0.14
N LEU A 177 -6.05 -4.76 0.71
CA LEU A 177 -7.36 -4.41 1.25
C LEU A 177 -7.29 -3.10 2.04
N PHE A 178 -6.30 -2.95 2.93
CA PHE A 178 -6.12 -1.71 3.69
C PHE A 178 -5.81 -0.52 2.78
N PHE A 179 -4.92 -0.69 1.80
CA PHE A 179 -4.57 0.36 0.86
C PHE A 179 -5.78 0.83 0.04
N ARG A 180 -6.59 -0.10 -0.48
CA ARG A 180 -7.82 0.21 -1.23
C ARG A 180 -8.83 0.96 -0.35
N ALA A 181 -9.05 0.48 0.88
CA ALA A 181 -9.97 1.14 1.81
C ALA A 181 -9.49 2.54 2.23
N ALA A 182 -8.18 2.73 2.41
CA ALA A 182 -7.59 4.04 2.65
C ALA A 182 -7.82 5.00 1.48
N TRP A 183 -7.70 4.52 0.23
CA TRP A 183 -7.93 5.34 -0.96
C TRP A 183 -9.39 5.74 -1.15
N VAL A 184 -10.36 4.88 -0.81
CA VAL A 184 -11.77 5.28 -0.74
C VAL A 184 -11.96 6.45 0.23
N ARG A 185 -11.38 6.34 1.43
CA ARG A 185 -11.46 7.42 2.42
C ARG A 185 -10.80 8.70 1.92
N ILE A 186 -9.62 8.62 1.32
CA ILE A 186 -8.90 9.77 0.76
C ILE A 186 -9.74 10.48 -0.30
N GLY A 187 -10.32 9.74 -1.25
CA GLY A 187 -11.20 10.32 -2.28
C GLY A 187 -12.45 10.97 -1.68
N LYS A 188 -13.04 10.35 -0.64
CA LYS A 188 -14.21 10.93 0.04
C LYS A 188 -13.89 12.22 0.79
N VAL A 189 -12.79 12.25 1.53
CA VAL A 189 -12.42 13.40 2.37
C VAL A 189 -11.67 14.51 1.62
N SER A 190 -11.29 14.27 0.36
CA SER A 190 -10.67 15.30 -0.49
C SER A 190 -11.67 16.30 -1.06
N SER A 191 -12.98 16.04 -0.96
CA SER A 191 -14.00 16.94 -1.51
C SER A 191 -13.95 18.34 -0.90
N GLY A 192 -13.99 19.38 -1.74
CA GLY A 192 -13.82 20.78 -1.35
C GLY A 192 -12.37 21.18 -1.05
N THR A 193 -11.41 20.27 -1.17
CA THR A 193 -9.98 20.58 -1.04
C THR A 193 -9.35 20.86 -2.41
N LYS A 194 -8.18 21.51 -2.43
CA LYS A 194 -7.40 21.70 -3.67
C LYS A 194 -6.93 20.39 -4.33
N TYR A 195 -7.09 19.25 -3.68
CA TYR A 195 -6.69 17.93 -4.17
C TYR A 195 -7.88 17.07 -4.64
N GLU A 196 -9.12 17.59 -4.60
CA GLU A 196 -10.34 16.85 -4.89
C GLU A 196 -10.23 16.01 -6.18
N GLY A 197 -10.03 16.67 -7.33
CA GLY A 197 -9.95 15.97 -8.62
C GLY A 197 -8.76 15.01 -8.74
N GLU A 198 -7.60 15.35 -8.19
CA GLU A 198 -6.42 14.48 -8.19
C GLU A 198 -6.70 13.19 -7.40
N PHE A 199 -7.23 13.33 -6.19
CA PHE A 199 -7.45 12.21 -5.27
C PHE A 199 -8.67 11.37 -5.63
N GLU A 200 -9.69 11.96 -6.26
CA GLU A 200 -10.78 11.21 -6.87
C GLU A 200 -10.27 10.33 -8.01
N GLN A 201 -9.49 10.89 -8.95
CA GLN A 201 -8.88 10.14 -10.04
C GLN A 201 -7.97 9.01 -9.54
N LEU A 202 -7.10 9.29 -8.58
CA LEU A 202 -6.19 8.29 -8.02
C LEU A 202 -6.95 7.21 -7.23
N SER A 203 -7.98 7.57 -6.47
CA SER A 203 -8.85 6.62 -5.79
C SER A 203 -9.49 5.66 -6.80
N GLU A 204 -10.08 6.17 -7.87
CA GLU A 204 -10.64 5.32 -8.93
C GLU A 204 -9.61 4.39 -9.56
N LYS A 205 -8.41 4.91 -9.85
CA LYS A 205 -7.32 4.14 -10.44
C LYS A 205 -6.90 3.00 -9.53
N VAL A 206 -6.65 3.29 -8.25
CA VAL A 206 -6.30 2.28 -7.24
C VAL A 206 -7.38 1.21 -7.13
N LEU A 207 -8.65 1.59 -7.19
CA LEU A 207 -9.76 0.64 -7.08
C LEU A 207 -9.94 -0.26 -8.32
N LYS A 208 -9.55 0.21 -9.52
CA LYS A 208 -9.70 -0.52 -10.78
C LYS A 208 -8.47 -1.32 -11.20
N SER A 209 -7.27 -0.93 -10.73
CA SER A 209 -6.01 -1.54 -11.14
C SER A 209 -5.57 -2.68 -10.21
N PRO A 210 -4.78 -3.64 -10.72
CA PRO A 210 -4.01 -4.56 -9.88
C PRO A 210 -3.08 -3.78 -8.95
N MET A 211 -2.73 -4.37 -7.80
CA MET A 211 -1.81 -3.74 -6.87
C MET A 211 -0.42 -3.57 -7.51
N PRO A 212 0.16 -2.36 -7.59
CA PRO A 212 1.47 -2.08 -8.18
C PRO A 212 2.70 -2.63 -7.41
N LEU A 213 2.48 -3.46 -6.38
CA LEU A 213 3.56 -4.05 -5.60
C LEU A 213 3.70 -5.54 -5.96
N PRO A 214 4.93 -6.09 -5.93
CA PRO A 214 5.13 -7.51 -6.18
C PRO A 214 4.31 -8.31 -5.18
N ARG A 215 3.38 -9.14 -5.68
CA ARG A 215 2.81 -10.21 -4.86
C ARG A 215 3.94 -11.18 -4.58
N PHE A 216 4.18 -11.49 -3.31
CA PHE A 216 5.10 -12.56 -2.97
C PHE A 216 4.66 -13.83 -3.71
N SER A 217 5.51 -14.37 -4.58
CA SER A 217 5.22 -15.67 -5.21
C SER A 217 5.17 -16.74 -4.12
N ALA A 218 4.23 -17.68 -4.28
CA ALA A 218 4.11 -18.87 -3.46
C ALA A 218 5.38 -19.74 -3.54
#